data_AF-A0A091NNN3-F1
#
_entry.id   AF-A0A091NNN3-F1
#
_cell.length_a   1.000
_cell.length_b   1.000
_cell.length_c   1.000
_cell.angle_alpha   90.00
_cell.angle_beta   90.00
_cell.angle_gamma   90.00
#
_symmetry.space_group_name_H-M   'P 1'
#
loop_
_entity.id
_entity.type
_entity.pdbx_description
1 polymer ?
#
loop_
_entity_poly.entity_id
_entity_poly.type
_entity_poly.pdbx_seq_one_letter_code
_entity_poly.pdbx_strand_id
1 'polypeptide(L)'
;KTINLLVPLPQVPITLGVFLNSYYDVKFSVLGMAFATLGVLVTSLYQVWVGAKQHELQVNSMQLLYYQAPMSLAMLLFIIPFFEPVFGEGGIFGPWTLSAVIMVLLSGIIAFMVNLSIYWIIGNTSPVTYNMFGHFKFCITLLGGCLLFKDPLSVNQGLGIVCTLLGILAYTHFKLSEQESNKSKLVQRP
;
A
#
# COMPACT_ATOMS: atom_id res chain seq x y z
N LYS A 1 -2.41 -23.38 -10.71
CA LYS A 1 -2.89 -22.12 -11.34
C LYS A 1 -1.77 -21.63 -12.24
N THR A 2 -1.88 -21.83 -13.56
CA THR A 2 -0.84 -21.45 -14.54
C THR A 2 -0.63 -19.94 -14.45
N ILE A 3 0.57 -19.49 -14.06
CA ILE A 3 0.91 -18.07 -14.03
C ILE A 3 1.01 -17.66 -15.50
N ASN A 4 -0.01 -16.98 -16.03
CA ASN A 4 0.07 -16.37 -17.34
C ASN A 4 1.21 -15.34 -17.31
N LEU A 5 2.23 -15.59 -18.13
CA LEU A 5 3.45 -14.77 -18.24
C LEU A 5 3.19 -13.32 -18.71
N LEU A 6 1.93 -12.98 -19.03
CA LEU A 6 1.49 -11.65 -19.43
C LEU A 6 1.41 -10.64 -18.27
N VAL A 7 1.13 -11.12 -17.05
CA VAL A 7 0.99 -10.29 -15.84
C VAL A 7 2.32 -9.72 -15.30
N PRO A 8 3.48 -10.43 -15.35
CA PRO A 8 4.75 -9.87 -14.91
C PRO A 8 5.40 -8.85 -15.87
N LEU A 9 5.07 -8.86 -17.16
CA LEU A 9 5.69 -7.96 -18.15
C LEU A 9 5.59 -6.47 -17.77
N PRO A 10 4.41 -5.96 -17.36
CA PRO A 10 4.25 -4.56 -16.96
C PRO A 10 4.88 -4.21 -15.60
N GLN A 11 5.31 -5.20 -14.81
CA GLN A 11 5.93 -4.96 -13.51
C GLN A 11 7.37 -4.43 -13.66
N VAL A 12 8.07 -4.86 -14.71
CA VAL A 12 9.45 -4.44 -15.02
C VAL A 12 9.60 -2.91 -15.14
N PRO A 13 8.80 -2.19 -15.97
CA PRO A 13 8.89 -0.73 -16.04
C PRO A 13 8.50 -0.03 -14.75
N ILE A 14 7.57 -0.59 -13.96
CA ILE A 14 7.18 -0.05 -12.65
C ILE A 14 8.37 -0.11 -11.69
N THR A 15 9.05 -1.26 -11.59
CA THR A 15 10.21 -1.42 -10.71
C THR A 15 11.36 -0.52 -11.14
N LEU A 16 11.61 -0.39 -12.45
CA LEU A 16 12.62 0.53 -12.99
C LEU A 16 12.31 1.99 -12.65
N GLY A 17 11.06 2.43 -12.84
CA GLY A 17 10.64 3.80 -12.52
C GLY A 17 10.79 4.15 -11.03
N VAL A 18 10.40 3.23 -10.14
CA VAL A 18 10.58 3.41 -8.68
C VAL A 18 12.05 3.40 -8.30
N PHE A 19 12.87 2.52 -8.90
CA PHE A 19 14.31 2.47 -8.65
C PHE A 19 15.01 3.78 -9.07
N LEU A 20 14.69 4.30 -10.26
CA LEU A 20 15.18 5.60 -10.71
C LEU A 20 14.80 6.71 -9.73
N ASN A 21 13.55 6.72 -9.27
CA ASN A 21 13.11 7.72 -8.30
C ASN A 21 13.89 7.66 -6.98
N SER A 22 14.21 6.46 -6.50
CA SER A 22 14.99 6.25 -5.27
C SER A 22 16.48 6.56 -5.43
N TYR A 23 17.06 6.32 -6.61
CA TYR A 23 18.48 6.57 -6.88
C TYR A 23 18.79 8.07 -6.94
N TYR A 24 17.88 8.86 -7.52
CA TYR A 24 18.00 10.31 -7.61
C TYR A 24 17.37 11.05 -6.41
N ASP A 25 17.05 10.33 -5.34
CA ASP A 25 16.58 10.94 -4.09
C ASP A 25 17.75 11.61 -3.35
N VAL A 26 17.55 12.85 -2.93
CA VAL A 26 18.55 13.70 -2.27
C VAL A 26 18.90 13.17 -0.86
N LYS A 27 18.06 12.30 -0.26
CA LYS A 27 18.22 11.78 1.11
C LYS A 27 18.41 10.25 1.18
N PHE A 28 19.26 9.69 0.32
CA PHE A 28 19.51 8.24 0.32
C PHE A 28 20.19 7.74 1.62
N SER A 29 19.62 6.72 2.27
CA SER A 29 20.18 6.07 3.47
C SER A 29 20.12 4.54 3.34
N VAL A 30 21.29 3.88 3.46
CA VAL A 30 21.42 2.42 3.33
C VAL A 30 20.66 1.67 4.44
N LEU A 31 20.71 2.18 5.67
CA LEU A 31 19.99 1.59 6.79
C LEU A 31 18.47 1.72 6.60
N GLY A 32 18.00 2.87 6.12
CA GLY A 32 16.60 3.07 5.73
C GLY A 32 16.17 2.11 4.62
N MET A 33 17.04 1.88 3.63
CA MET A 33 16.79 0.90 2.56
C MET A 33 16.65 -0.52 3.10
N ALA A 34 17.52 -0.95 4.02
CA ALA A 34 17.42 -2.29 4.63
C ALA A 34 16.08 -2.49 5.38
N PHE A 35 15.67 -1.51 6.20
CA PHE A 35 14.37 -1.55 6.87
C PHE A 35 13.19 -1.50 5.89
N ALA A 36 13.28 -0.70 4.82
CA ALA A 36 12.27 -0.66 3.78
C ALA A 36 12.11 -2.01 3.06
N THR A 37 13.22 -2.68 2.72
CA THR A 37 13.17 -4.01 2.09
C THR A 37 12.51 -5.04 3.01
N LEU A 38 12.90 -5.09 4.29
CA LEU A 38 12.25 -5.98 5.26
C LEU A 38 10.76 -5.66 5.42
N GLY A 39 10.41 -4.37 5.50
CA GLY A 39 9.03 -3.91 5.56
C GLY A 39 8.22 -4.36 4.35
N VAL A 40 8.77 -4.26 3.14
CA VAL A 40 8.12 -4.73 1.91
C VAL A 40 7.91 -6.25 1.93
N LEU A 41 8.88 -7.03 2.41
CA LEU A 41 8.75 -8.47 2.54
C LEU A 41 7.60 -8.84 3.49
N VAL A 42 7.59 -8.28 4.70
CA VAL A 42 6.52 -8.50 5.69
C VAL A 42 5.16 -8.05 5.14
N THR A 43 5.10 -6.86 4.53
CA THR A 43 3.85 -6.32 3.95
C THR A 43 3.31 -7.21 2.83
N SER A 44 4.19 -7.72 1.96
CA SER A 44 3.77 -8.60 0.86
C SER A 44 3.19 -9.92 1.35
N LEU A 45 3.84 -10.55 2.35
CA LEU A 45 3.34 -11.76 3.00
C LEU A 45 1.99 -11.49 3.67
N TYR A 46 1.88 -10.37 4.38
CA TYR A 46 0.65 -9.95 5.04
C TYR A 46 -0.52 -9.78 4.06
N GLN A 47 -0.31 -9.07 2.94
CA GLN A 47 -1.35 -8.87 1.93
C GLN A 47 -1.82 -10.19 1.30
N VAL A 48 -0.90 -11.11 1.02
CA VAL A 48 -1.23 -12.45 0.52
C VAL A 48 -2.03 -13.23 1.57
N TRP A 49 -1.62 -13.15 2.83
CA TRP A 49 -2.29 -13.84 3.92
C TRP A 49 -3.71 -13.30 4.14
N VAL A 50 -3.92 -11.98 4.12
CA VAL A 50 -5.23 -11.34 4.19
C VAL A 50 -6.15 -11.89 3.09
N GLY A 51 -5.70 -11.88 1.83
CA GLY A 51 -6.49 -12.39 0.72
C GLY A 51 -6.80 -13.89 0.84
N ALA A 52 -5.81 -14.69 1.28
CA ALA A 52 -6.00 -16.11 1.50
C ALA A 52 -7.04 -16.40 2.61
N LYS A 53 -6.96 -15.70 3.74
CA LYS A 53 -7.87 -15.90 4.87
C LYS A 53 -9.28 -15.36 4.62
N GLN A 54 -9.42 -14.27 3.86
CA GLN A 54 -10.74 -13.83 3.39
C GLN A 54 -11.45 -14.94 2.59
N HIS A 55 -10.72 -15.60 1.69
CA HIS A 55 -11.26 -16.69 0.88
C HIS A 55 -11.46 -18.00 1.67
N GLU A 56 -10.50 -18.38 2.51
CA GLU A 56 -10.56 -19.62 3.32
C GLU A 56 -11.71 -19.58 4.32
N LEU A 57 -11.88 -18.45 5.03
CA LEU A 57 -12.89 -18.30 6.07
C LEU A 57 -14.22 -17.73 5.54
N GLN A 58 -14.31 -17.40 4.24
CA GLN A 58 -15.48 -16.78 3.60
C GLN A 58 -15.96 -15.52 4.33
N VAL A 59 -15.02 -14.73 4.86
CA VAL A 59 -15.31 -13.52 5.64
C VAL A 59 -15.27 -12.27 4.77
N ASN A 60 -16.17 -11.33 5.02
CA ASN A 60 -16.13 -10.02 4.37
C ASN A 60 -15.01 -9.14 4.97
N SER A 61 -14.59 -8.12 4.22
CA SER A 61 -13.54 -7.15 4.57
C SER A 61 -13.77 -6.48 5.93
N MET A 62 -15.02 -6.11 6.23
CA MET A 62 -15.38 -5.53 7.54
C MET A 62 -15.23 -6.54 8.68
N GLN A 63 -15.59 -7.80 8.46
CA GLN A 63 -15.48 -8.84 9.49
C GLN A 63 -14.01 -9.14 9.79
N LEU A 64 -13.18 -9.25 8.75
CA LEU A 64 -11.74 -9.46 8.94
C LEU A 64 -11.11 -8.30 9.73
N LEU A 65 -11.46 -7.06 9.38
CA LEU A 65 -10.98 -5.87 10.11
C LEU A 65 -11.45 -5.89 11.57
N TYR A 66 -12.69 -6.29 11.83
CA TYR A 66 -13.24 -6.39 13.17
C TYR A 66 -12.49 -7.42 14.04
N TYR A 67 -12.09 -8.56 13.48
CA TYR A 67 -11.30 -9.56 14.23
C TYR A 67 -9.84 -9.13 14.43
N GLN A 68 -9.28 -8.39 13.49
CA GLN A 68 -7.89 -7.98 13.55
C GLN A 68 -7.67 -6.76 14.44
N ALA A 69 -8.56 -5.76 14.40
CA ALA A 69 -8.36 -4.49 15.09
C ALA A 69 -8.11 -4.64 16.61
N PRO A 70 -8.83 -5.50 17.36
CA PRO A 70 -8.56 -5.73 18.78
C PRO A 70 -7.18 -6.36 19.02
N MET A 71 -6.77 -7.29 18.16
CA MET A 71 -5.45 -7.93 18.27
C MET A 71 -4.33 -6.92 18.00
N SER A 72 -4.46 -6.11 16.94
CA SER A 72 -3.51 -5.04 16.63
C SER A 72 -3.42 -4.02 17.77
N LEU A 73 -4.55 -3.63 18.38
CA LEU A 73 -4.57 -2.74 19.54
C LEU A 73 -3.82 -3.34 20.72
N ALA A 74 -4.06 -4.61 21.04
CA ALA A 74 -3.38 -5.29 22.14
C ALA A 74 -1.87 -5.39 21.92
N MET A 75 -1.44 -5.74 20.69
CA MET A 75 -0.02 -5.78 20.35
C MET A 75 0.62 -4.39 20.42
N LEU A 76 -0.07 -3.36 19.93
CA LEU A 76 0.43 -2.00 19.96
C LEU A 76 0.56 -1.48 21.41
N LEU A 77 -0.44 -1.71 22.25
CA LEU A 77 -0.40 -1.37 23.68
C LEU A 77 0.79 -2.02 24.41
N PHE A 78 1.18 -3.23 24.00
CA PHE A 78 2.35 -3.90 24.56
C PHE A 78 3.67 -3.30 24.05
N ILE A 79 3.73 -2.86 22.79
CA ILE A 79 4.96 -2.35 22.17
C ILE A 79 5.23 -0.88 22.53
N ILE A 80 4.20 -0.04 22.62
CA ILE A 80 4.32 1.41 22.86
C ILE A 80 5.26 1.75 24.03
N PRO A 81 5.16 1.13 25.23
CA PRO A 81 5.99 1.49 26.38
C PRO A 81 7.50 1.29 26.18
N PHE A 82 7.91 0.49 25.19
CA PHE A 82 9.32 0.25 24.89
C PHE A 82 9.92 1.32 23.97
N PHE A 83 9.10 2.00 23.16
CA PHE A 83 9.53 2.94 22.13
C PHE A 83 9.13 4.39 22.43
N GLU A 84 8.09 4.61 23.24
CA GLU A 84 7.63 5.93 23.64
C GLU A 84 7.75 6.15 25.15
N PRO A 85 8.16 7.35 25.59
CA PRO A 85 8.21 7.67 27.01
C PRO A 85 6.78 7.71 27.61
N VAL A 86 6.55 6.92 28.65
CA VAL A 86 5.24 6.80 29.31
C VAL A 86 4.89 8.07 30.10
N PHE A 87 5.89 8.71 30.71
CA PHE A 87 5.76 9.94 31.49
C PHE A 87 6.75 10.99 30.95
N GLY A 88 6.24 12.13 30.45
CA GLY A 88 7.03 13.22 29.88
C GLY A 88 6.19 14.17 29.00
N GLU A 89 6.77 15.29 28.57
CA GLU A 89 6.16 16.14 27.52
C GLU A 89 6.07 15.33 26.21
N GLY A 90 4.84 15.14 25.71
CA GLY A 90 4.57 14.28 24.55
C GLY A 90 4.47 12.79 24.86
N GLY A 91 4.53 12.38 26.14
CA GLY A 91 4.30 11.00 26.55
C GLY A 91 2.82 10.61 26.52
N ILE A 92 2.54 9.30 26.65
CA ILE A 92 1.18 8.73 26.60
C ILE A 92 0.23 9.45 27.58
N PHE A 93 0.71 9.79 28.78
CA PHE A 93 -0.03 10.53 29.81
C PHE A 93 0.35 12.02 29.92
N GLY A 94 0.94 12.60 28.87
CA GLY A 94 1.27 14.02 28.82
C GLY A 94 0.02 14.92 28.80
N PRO A 95 0.17 16.25 28.96
CA PRO A 95 -0.94 17.19 28.83
C PRO A 95 -1.36 17.34 27.36
N TRP A 96 -2.31 16.54 26.91
CA TRP A 96 -2.86 16.62 25.55
C TRP A 96 -3.82 17.81 25.42
N THR A 97 -3.63 18.64 24.39
CA THR A 97 -4.58 19.70 24.04
C THR A 97 -5.82 19.11 23.37
N LEU A 98 -6.97 19.78 23.52
CA LEU A 98 -8.22 19.34 22.88
C LEU A 98 -8.08 19.23 21.35
N SER A 99 -7.33 20.15 20.73
CA SER A 99 -7.05 20.12 19.29
C SER A 99 -6.23 18.89 18.89
N ALA A 100 -5.24 18.49 19.69
CA ALA A 100 -4.45 17.28 19.42
C ALA A 100 -5.34 16.02 19.49
N VAL A 101 -6.21 15.92 20.49
CA VAL A 101 -7.15 14.78 20.62
C VAL A 101 -8.10 14.70 19.42
N ILE A 102 -8.66 15.83 18.98
CA ILE A 102 -9.54 15.87 17.81
C ILE A 102 -8.78 15.43 16.54
N MET A 103 -7.55 15.93 16.34
CA MET A 103 -6.72 15.54 15.19
C MET A 103 -6.38 14.05 15.20
N VAL A 104 -6.07 13.48 16.37
CA VAL A 104 -5.84 12.04 16.54
C VAL A 104 -7.10 11.24 16.18
N LEU A 105 -8.27 11.63 16.68
CA LEU A 105 -9.53 10.96 16.36
C LEU A 105 -9.85 11.01 14.86
N LEU A 106 -9.69 12.18 14.23
CA LEU A 106 -9.87 12.33 12.78
C LEU A 106 -8.91 11.45 11.98
N SER A 107 -7.63 11.41 12.38
CA SER A 107 -6.64 10.54 11.75
C SER A 107 -7.00 9.06 11.90
N GLY A 108 -7.57 8.66 13.05
CA GLY A 108 -8.04 7.30 13.31
C GLY A 108 -9.21 6.90 12.40
N ILE A 109 -10.18 7.80 12.19
CA ILE A 109 -11.29 7.57 11.25
C ILE A 109 -10.76 7.37 9.83
N ILE A 110 -9.82 8.23 9.39
CA ILE A 110 -9.20 8.11 8.07
C ILE A 110 -8.41 6.80 7.96
N ALA A 111 -7.63 6.44 8.99
CA ALA A 111 -6.86 5.20 9.00
C ALA A 111 -7.76 3.96 8.93
N PHE A 112 -8.90 3.97 9.64
CA PHE A 112 -9.90 2.91 9.56
C PHE A 112 -10.50 2.80 8.14
N MET A 113 -10.87 3.92 7.52
CA MET A 113 -11.36 3.94 6.14
C MET A 113 -10.32 3.43 5.12
N VAL A 114 -9.05 3.78 5.31
CA VAL A 114 -7.94 3.26 4.50
C VAL A 114 -7.82 1.76 4.67
N ASN A 115 -7.75 1.24 5.91
CA ASN A 115 -7.66 -0.21 6.15
C ASN A 115 -8.85 -0.98 5.57
N LEU A 116 -10.06 -0.44 5.70
CA LEU A 116 -11.25 -1.02 5.08
C LEU A 116 -11.11 -1.09 3.55
N SER A 117 -10.65 0.02 2.93
CA SER A 117 -10.43 0.07 1.48
C SER A 117 -9.38 -0.95 1.02
N ILE A 118 -8.32 -1.16 1.81
CA ILE A 118 -7.28 -2.16 1.54
C ILE A 118 -7.90 -3.56 1.48
N TYR A 119 -8.63 -3.96 2.51
CA TYR A 119 -9.23 -5.30 2.56
C TYR A 119 -10.32 -5.49 1.53
N TRP A 120 -11.07 -4.42 1.21
CA TRP A 120 -12.09 -4.46 0.17
C TRP A 120 -11.46 -4.66 -1.21
N ILE A 121 -10.40 -3.94 -1.56
CA ILE A 121 -9.70 -4.13 -2.84
C ILE A 121 -9.08 -5.53 -2.91
N ILE A 122 -8.40 -5.98 -1.85
CA ILE A 122 -7.74 -7.29 -1.82
C ILE A 122 -8.77 -8.42 -1.96
N GLY A 123 -9.86 -8.36 -1.19
CA GLY A 123 -10.90 -9.40 -1.16
C GLY A 123 -11.72 -9.50 -2.45
N ASN A 124 -12.00 -8.37 -3.10
CA ASN A 124 -12.77 -8.36 -4.36
C ASN A 124 -11.91 -8.58 -5.62
N THR A 125 -10.59 -8.32 -5.54
CA THR A 125 -9.71 -8.41 -6.70
C THR A 125 -8.54 -9.37 -6.45
N SER A 126 -7.38 -8.85 -6.04
CA SER A 126 -6.21 -9.63 -5.67
C SER A 126 -5.18 -8.75 -4.96
N PRO A 127 -4.30 -9.32 -4.13
CA PRO A 127 -3.17 -8.60 -3.54
C PRO A 127 -2.30 -7.86 -4.58
N VAL A 128 -2.12 -8.43 -5.77
CA VAL A 128 -1.33 -7.81 -6.84
C VAL A 128 -2.02 -6.55 -7.39
N THR A 129 -3.35 -6.54 -7.54
CA THR A 129 -4.09 -5.32 -7.92
C THR A 129 -3.89 -4.21 -6.89
N TYR A 130 -3.96 -4.57 -5.60
CA TYR A 130 -3.79 -3.61 -4.52
C TYR A 130 -2.40 -2.95 -4.56
N ASN A 131 -1.33 -3.71 -4.81
CA ASN A 131 0.02 -3.14 -4.97
C ASN A 131 0.11 -2.15 -6.15
N MET A 132 -0.61 -2.39 -7.26
CA MET A 132 -0.66 -1.43 -8.37
C MET A 132 -1.33 -0.10 -7.96
N PHE A 133 -2.42 -0.17 -7.19
CA PHE A 133 -3.02 1.03 -6.58
C PHE A 133 -2.06 1.72 -5.61
N GLY A 134 -1.22 0.95 -4.91
CA GLY A 134 -0.14 1.48 -4.07
C GLY A 134 0.88 2.30 -4.87
N HIS A 135 1.35 1.78 -6.01
CA HIS A 135 2.26 2.52 -6.90
C HIS A 135 1.60 3.76 -7.51
N PHE A 136 0.30 3.69 -7.84
CA PHE A 136 -0.47 4.83 -8.31
C PHE A 136 -0.59 5.92 -7.23
N LYS A 137 -0.93 5.53 -5.99
CA LYS A 137 -0.96 6.44 -4.83
C LYS A 137 0.39 7.09 -4.61
N PHE A 138 1.48 6.32 -4.67
CA PHE A 138 2.85 6.83 -4.55
C PHE A 138 3.14 7.92 -5.59
N CYS A 139 2.80 7.70 -6.86
CA CYS A 139 2.99 8.70 -7.92
C CYS A 139 2.21 10.00 -7.63
N ILE A 140 0.94 9.89 -7.21
CA ILE A 140 0.14 11.06 -6.83
C ILE A 140 0.77 11.81 -5.65
N THR A 141 1.26 11.08 -4.64
CA THR A 141 1.91 11.70 -3.49
C THR A 141 3.18 12.44 -3.88
N LEU A 142 4.01 11.89 -4.77
CA LEU A 142 5.21 12.58 -5.29
C LEU A 142 4.86 13.85 -6.08
N LEU A 143 3.88 13.75 -7.00
CA LEU A 143 3.44 14.89 -7.81
C LEU A 143 2.78 15.97 -6.94
N GLY A 144 1.94 15.57 -6.00
CA GLY A 144 1.33 16.47 -5.02
C GLY A 144 2.36 17.15 -4.13
N GLY A 145 3.40 16.41 -3.72
CA GLY A 145 4.54 16.95 -2.99
C GLY A 145 5.24 18.07 -3.75
N CYS A 146 5.59 17.81 -5.01
CA CYS A 146 6.20 18.80 -5.89
C CYS A 146 5.32 20.03 -6.13
N LEU A 147 4.02 19.84 -6.36
CA LEU A 147 3.10 20.94 -6.66
C LEU A 147 2.79 21.81 -5.42
N LEU A 148 2.61 21.19 -4.25
CA LEU A 148 2.23 21.89 -3.02
C LEU A 148 3.42 22.48 -2.27
N PHE A 149 4.51 21.73 -2.14
CA PHE A 149 5.70 22.14 -1.36
C PHE A 149 6.80 22.76 -2.23
N LYS A 150 6.63 22.78 -3.56
CA LYS A 150 7.64 23.26 -4.53
C LYS A 150 8.99 22.58 -4.35
N ASP A 151 8.98 21.32 -3.90
CA ASP A 151 10.20 20.54 -3.75
C ASP A 151 10.88 20.37 -5.12
N PRO A 152 12.20 20.60 -5.22
CA PRO A 152 12.92 20.50 -6.48
C PRO A 152 13.02 19.03 -6.90
N LEU A 153 12.09 18.59 -7.74
CA LEU A 153 12.19 17.29 -8.42
C LEU A 153 13.23 17.36 -9.53
N SER A 154 14.17 16.42 -9.51
CA SER A 154 15.09 16.24 -10.62
C SER A 154 14.34 15.78 -11.87
N VAL A 155 14.78 16.21 -13.06
CA VAL A 155 14.20 15.79 -14.34
C VAL A 155 14.13 14.25 -14.45
N ASN A 156 15.15 13.56 -13.94
CA ASN A 156 15.22 12.10 -13.90
C ASN A 156 14.15 11.46 -13.00
N GLN A 157 13.77 12.11 -11.89
CA GLN A 157 12.67 11.64 -11.03
C GLN A 157 11.32 11.80 -11.75
N GLY A 158 11.14 12.89 -12.48
CA GLY A 158 9.98 13.09 -13.36
C GLY A 158 9.83 11.98 -14.40
N LEU A 159 10.93 11.58 -15.05
CA LEU A 159 10.94 10.45 -15.98
C LEU A 159 10.59 9.12 -15.28
N GLY A 160 11.06 8.91 -14.05
CA GLY A 160 10.70 7.75 -13.23
C GLY A 160 9.20 7.67 -12.94
N ILE A 161 8.56 8.80 -12.61
CA ILE A 161 7.11 8.88 -12.40
C ILE A 161 6.34 8.53 -13.69
N VAL A 162 6.73 9.12 -14.83
CA VAL A 162 6.08 8.83 -16.13
C VAL A 162 6.22 7.35 -16.50
N CYS A 163 7.41 6.77 -16.33
CA CYS A 163 7.66 5.35 -16.59
C CYS A 163 6.78 4.45 -15.70
N THR A 164 6.66 4.79 -14.42
CA THR A 164 5.82 4.07 -13.45
C THR A 164 4.34 4.12 -13.86
N LEU A 165 3.83 5.30 -14.25
CA LEU A 165 2.46 5.47 -14.72
C LEU A 165 2.17 4.68 -16.00
N LEU A 166 3.09 4.69 -16.97
CA LEU A 166 2.97 3.90 -18.19
C LEU A 166 2.91 2.39 -17.88
N GLY A 167 3.74 1.91 -16.95
CA GLY A 167 3.70 0.52 -16.50
C GLY A 167 2.37 0.13 -15.85
N ILE A 168 1.79 1.00 -15.02
CA ILE A 168 0.47 0.79 -14.40
C ILE A 168 -0.64 0.75 -15.45
N LEU A 169 -0.60 1.65 -16.44
CA LEU A 169 -1.57 1.66 -17.54
C LEU A 169 -1.50 0.38 -18.37
N ALA A 170 -0.28 -0.05 -18.73
CA ALA A 170 -0.06 -1.30 -19.45
C ALA A 170 -0.59 -2.50 -18.65
N TYR A 171 -0.28 -2.59 -17.35
CA TYR A 171 -0.79 -3.63 -16.47
C TYR A 171 -2.32 -3.68 -16.45
N THR A 172 -2.95 -2.52 -16.30
CA THR A 172 -4.41 -2.40 -16.24
C THR A 172 -5.04 -2.87 -17.55
N HIS A 173 -4.47 -2.47 -18.68
CA HIS A 173 -4.94 -2.90 -20.00
C HIS A 173 -4.81 -4.42 -20.21
N PHE A 174 -3.65 -5.01 -19.89
CA PHE A 174 -3.44 -6.46 -20.00
C PHE A 174 -4.39 -7.24 -19.08
N LYS A 175 -4.60 -6.76 -17.85
CA LYS A 175 -5.48 -7.42 -16.90
C LYS A 175 -6.94 -7.39 -17.33
N LEU A 176 -7.41 -6.26 -17.88
CA LEU A 176 -8.75 -6.14 -18.44
C LEU A 176 -8.92 -7.07 -19.66
N SER A 177 -7.96 -7.08 -20.58
CA SER A 177 -7.97 -7.96 -21.75
C SER A 177 -7.99 -9.46 -21.37
N GLU A 178 -7.23 -9.87 -20.34
CA GLU A 178 -7.25 -11.24 -19.83
C GLU A 178 -8.62 -11.59 -19.21
N GLN A 179 -9.25 -10.67 -18.47
CA GLN A 179 -10.58 -10.87 -17.91
C GLN A 179 -11.66 -11.01 -18.98
N GLU A 180 -11.60 -10.20 -20.04
CA GLU A 180 -12.52 -10.29 -21.19
C GLU A 180 -12.33 -11.61 -21.96
N SER A 181 -11.09 -12.02 -22.21
CA SER A 181 -10.78 -13.30 -22.85
C SER A 181 -11.30 -14.49 -22.04
N ASN A 182 -11.12 -14.47 -20.72
CA ASN A 182 -11.64 -15.53 -19.84
C ASN A 182 -13.17 -15.55 -19.79
N LYS A 183 -13.83 -14.38 -19.76
CA LYS A 183 -15.30 -14.32 -19.86
C LYS A 183 -15.80 -14.92 -21.17
N SER A 184 -15.18 -14.58 -22.29
CA SER A 184 -15.54 -15.12 -23.61
C SER A 184 -15.38 -16.64 -23.67
N LYS A 185 -14.30 -17.20 -23.11
CA LYS A 185 -14.08 -18.65 -23.02
C LYS A 185 -15.11 -19.36 -22.11
N LEU A 186 -15.58 -18.72 -21.05
CA LEU A 186 -16.61 -19.28 -20.16
C LEU A 186 -17.99 -19.26 -20.81
N VAL A 187 -18.31 -18.24 -21.61
CA VAL A 187 -19.57 -18.17 -22.38
C VAL A 187 -19.62 -19.19 -23.52
N GLN A 188 -18.47 -19.65 -24.02
CA GLN A 188 -18.36 -20.66 -25.08
C GLN A 188 -18.29 -22.12 -24.59
N ARG A 189 -18.26 -22.38 -23.27
CA ARG A 189 -18.36 -23.75 -22.75
C ARG A 189 -19.84 -24.13 -22.61
N PRO A 190 -20.32 -25.17 -23.32
CA PRO A 190 -21.70 -25.64 -23.23
C PRO A 190 -22.02 -26.22 -21.85
#